data_AF-A0A813DZF2-F1
#
_entry.id   AF-A0A813DZF2-F1
#
_cell.length_a   1.000
_cell.length_b   1.000
_cell.length_c   1.000
_cell.angle_alpha   90.00
_cell.angle_beta   90.00
_cell.angle_gamma   90.00
#
_symmetry.space_group_name_H-M   'P 1'
#
loop_
_entity.id
_entity.type
_entity.pdbx_description
1 polymer ?
#
loop_
_entity_poly.entity_id
_entity_poly.type
_entity_poly.pdbx_seq_one_letter_code
_entity_poly.pdbx_strand_id
1 'polypeptide(L)'
;MAPDFLLYFAQLEPLLLKDDRLFCISAWNENALSPFVSSRSRLLRVDSFSGVAWMLSTSQFLREYLPRWPRNSWDKFFRRSKGRQDRQCIMPEMPRIQHIGDISDDRSAAKRFTSHTAARYFNGSGAAEQVAQSHLGNVSESMAHAAYRQQMWLELKSAKLVKSPAELPSPLDDDVGKAAADPSNSNNNNHLRIHYQSEAPESDGSWSSIAKFFQLPQSLSPDLIYAGVSRLPWGAGMLFLVASSSTLARDAQVSLPLEPVPLEAFRVGRRPLLAAPGALVAASSRSGESCAEFCGTQASQCLAADLVFINDCTTLKRFHYCERCEGNYGSDQPALVVGRQSQAYGACLYNSDPFQYPITCEAAHSDTRRLCVCRRPLLDLAATQALMLKPVPAVNQSNSSRSVAKKQA
;
A
#
# COMPACT_ATOMS: atom_id res chain seq x y z
N MET A 1 7.29 3.09 15.98
CA MET A 1 6.02 2.33 16.09
C MET A 1 4.87 3.29 15.82
N ALA A 2 3.79 2.82 15.20
CA ALA A 2 2.60 3.64 14.99
C ALA A 2 1.84 3.84 16.31
N PRO A 3 1.17 4.99 16.50
CA PRO A 3 0.31 5.23 17.66
C PRO A 3 -0.75 4.17 17.94
N ASP A 4 -1.29 3.51 16.90
CA ASP A 4 -2.32 2.47 17.01
C ASP A 4 -1.74 1.04 17.09
N PHE A 5 -0.42 0.87 17.20
CA PHE A 5 0.25 -0.43 17.09
C PHE A 5 -0.32 -1.52 18.02
N LEU A 6 -0.54 -1.20 19.30
CA LEU A 6 -1.10 -2.16 20.26
C LEU A 6 -2.60 -2.41 20.01
N LEU A 7 -3.35 -1.38 19.60
CA LEU A 7 -4.77 -1.50 19.28
C LEU A 7 -5.01 -2.35 18.03
N TYR A 8 -4.10 -2.28 17.05
CA TYR A 8 -4.10 -3.15 15.87
C TYR A 8 -4.04 -4.63 16.28
N PHE A 9 -3.13 -5.00 17.19
CA PHE A 9 -3.04 -6.38 17.68
C PHE A 9 -4.24 -6.78 18.54
N ALA A 10 -4.68 -5.90 19.45
CA ALA A 10 -5.82 -6.17 20.32
C ALA A 10 -7.11 -6.46 19.53
N GLN A 11 -7.34 -5.76 18.42
CA GLN A 11 -8.49 -6.01 17.54
C GLN A 11 -8.41 -7.35 16.79
N LEU A 12 -7.19 -7.86 16.51
CA LEU A 12 -6.97 -9.07 15.72
C LEU A 12 -6.69 -10.33 16.55
N GLU A 13 -6.37 -10.18 17.84
CA GLU A 13 -6.13 -11.28 18.76
C GLU A 13 -7.30 -12.28 18.80
N PRO A 14 -8.58 -11.88 18.93
CA PRO A 14 -9.67 -12.85 18.99
C PRO A 14 -9.77 -13.73 17.74
N LEU A 15 -9.48 -13.15 16.56
CA LEU A 15 -9.44 -13.89 15.30
C LEU A 15 -8.26 -14.88 15.28
N LEU A 16 -7.07 -14.46 15.70
CA LEU A 16 -5.88 -15.32 15.77
C LEU A 16 -6.11 -16.54 16.68
N LEU A 17 -6.80 -16.35 17.81
CA LEU A 17 -7.09 -17.43 18.75
C LEU A 17 -8.19 -18.38 18.26
N LYS A 18 -9.10 -17.91 17.41
CA LYS A 18 -10.25 -18.68 16.92
C LYS A 18 -9.97 -19.43 15.61
N ASP A 19 -9.18 -18.85 14.70
CA ASP A 19 -8.92 -19.41 13.37
C ASP A 19 -7.61 -20.20 13.35
N ASP A 20 -7.72 -21.52 13.39
CA ASP A 20 -6.60 -22.48 13.38
C ASP A 20 -5.78 -22.49 12.08
N ARG A 21 -6.27 -21.82 11.03
CA ARG A 21 -5.52 -21.60 9.79
C ARG A 21 -4.60 -20.38 9.88
N LEU A 22 -4.65 -19.59 10.95
CA LEU A 22 -3.70 -18.52 11.19
C LEU A 22 -2.50 -18.99 12.01
N PHE A 23 -1.33 -18.53 11.58
CA PHE A 23 -0.07 -18.67 12.31
C PHE A 23 0.28 -17.37 13.03
N CYS A 24 0.07 -16.22 12.37
CA CYS A 24 0.50 -14.94 12.90
C CYS A 24 -0.37 -13.76 12.48
N ILE A 25 -0.29 -12.70 13.28
CA ILE A 25 -0.63 -11.34 12.86
C ILE A 25 0.69 -10.59 12.77
N SER A 26 0.99 -9.91 11.66
CA SER A 26 2.17 -9.03 11.55
C SER A 26 1.72 -7.59 11.36
N ALA A 27 2.50 -6.66 11.90
CA ALA A 27 2.35 -5.22 11.71
C ALA A 27 3.15 -4.69 10.50
N TRP A 28 3.73 -5.58 9.69
CA TRP A 28 4.61 -5.22 8.58
C TRP A 28 4.00 -5.58 7.22
N ASN A 29 4.21 -4.69 6.26
CA ASN A 29 3.96 -4.94 4.85
C ASN A 29 5.16 -4.42 4.05
N GLU A 30 5.88 -5.34 3.41
CA GLU A 30 7.08 -5.02 2.62
C GLU A 30 6.75 -4.22 1.35
N ASN A 31 5.57 -4.46 0.76
CA ASN A 31 5.08 -3.81 -0.45
C ASN A 31 4.31 -2.51 -0.18
N ALA A 32 4.30 -2.00 1.07
CA ALA A 32 3.61 -0.76 1.45
C ALA A 32 4.34 0.51 0.96
N LEU A 33 4.71 0.52 -0.31
CA LEU A 33 5.19 1.71 -0.99
C LEU A 33 4.01 2.65 -1.26
N SER A 34 4.25 3.95 -1.28
CA SER A 34 3.18 4.95 -1.37
C SER A 34 2.16 4.72 -2.51
N PRO A 35 2.56 4.30 -3.73
CA PRO A 35 1.63 3.96 -4.81
C PRO A 35 0.70 2.77 -4.53
N PHE A 36 1.06 1.91 -3.59
CA PHE A 36 0.34 0.68 -3.26
C PHE A 36 -0.36 0.76 -1.91
N VAL A 37 -0.55 1.97 -1.35
CA VAL A 37 -1.26 2.20 -0.09
C VAL A 37 -2.39 3.22 -0.27
N SER A 38 -3.61 2.70 -0.09
CA SER A 38 -4.92 3.31 -0.28
C SER A 38 -5.78 3.35 0.99
N SER A 39 -5.49 2.51 1.99
CA SER A 39 -6.33 2.39 3.19
C SER A 39 -5.52 2.11 4.46
N ARG A 40 -5.93 2.73 5.57
CA ARG A 40 -5.38 2.50 6.91
C ARG A 40 -5.94 1.22 7.54
N SER A 41 -7.24 0.96 7.38
CA SER A 41 -7.94 -0.20 7.96
C SER A 41 -7.89 -1.47 7.11
N ARG A 42 -7.45 -1.41 5.84
CA ARG A 42 -7.42 -2.64 5.02
C ARG A 42 -6.40 -3.64 5.55
N LEU A 43 -6.85 -4.89 5.62
CA LEU A 43 -6.06 -6.04 5.99
C LEU A 43 -5.92 -6.99 4.80
N LEU A 44 -4.83 -7.76 4.81
CA LEU A 44 -4.53 -8.81 3.87
C LEU A 44 -4.35 -10.10 4.65
N ARG A 45 -4.96 -11.18 4.16
CA ARG A 45 -4.63 -12.54 4.57
C ARG A 45 -3.65 -13.08 3.55
N VAL A 46 -2.51 -13.57 4.01
CA VAL A 46 -1.37 -13.89 3.17
C VAL A 46 -0.75 -15.21 3.56
N ASP A 47 -0.24 -15.94 2.57
CA ASP A 47 0.53 -17.15 2.76
C ASP A 47 1.98 -16.81 3.12
N SER A 48 2.48 -15.61 2.87
CA SER A 48 3.85 -15.22 3.25
C SER A 48 4.00 -14.94 4.74
N PHE A 49 5.22 -15.11 5.27
CA PHE A 49 5.58 -14.69 6.65
C PHE A 49 6.66 -13.60 6.61
N SER A 50 6.33 -12.44 7.18
CA SER A 50 7.22 -11.26 7.18
C SER A 50 8.39 -11.40 8.15
N GLY A 51 8.18 -12.03 9.30
CA GLY A 51 9.15 -12.09 10.40
C GLY A 51 9.33 -10.78 11.19
N VAL A 52 8.56 -9.74 10.87
CA VAL A 52 8.72 -8.40 11.46
C VAL A 52 7.49 -8.03 12.28
N ALA A 53 7.71 -7.65 13.54
CA ALA A 53 6.71 -7.18 14.50
C ALA A 53 5.40 -7.98 14.42
N TRP A 54 5.39 -9.18 15.01
CA TRP A 54 4.32 -10.15 14.84
C TRP A 54 3.87 -10.76 16.17
N MET A 55 2.59 -11.13 16.21
CA MET A 55 1.90 -11.79 17.31
C MET A 55 1.55 -13.22 16.91
N LEU A 56 1.64 -14.13 17.88
CA LEU A 56 1.41 -15.56 17.72
C LEU A 56 0.60 -16.10 18.91
N SER A 57 -0.06 -17.25 18.73
CA SER A 57 -0.72 -17.96 19.83
C SER A 57 0.31 -18.74 20.64
N THR A 58 0.50 -18.38 21.92
CA THR A 58 1.41 -19.09 22.83
C THR A 58 1.11 -20.58 22.88
N SER A 59 -0.18 -20.95 22.90
CA SER A 59 -0.60 -22.34 23.01
C SER A 59 -0.21 -23.17 21.77
N GLN A 60 -0.40 -22.61 20.58
CA GLN A 60 -0.01 -23.22 19.30
C GLN A 60 1.52 -23.30 19.19
N PHE A 61 2.22 -22.23 19.60
CA PHE A 61 3.69 -22.19 19.60
C PHE A 61 4.31 -23.27 20.48
N LEU A 62 3.91 -23.36 21.73
CA LEU A 62 4.46 -24.33 22.68
C LEU A 62 4.18 -25.78 22.25
N ARG A 63 2.98 -26.05 21.72
CA ARG A 63 2.59 -27.42 21.33
C ARG A 63 3.17 -27.87 19.99
N GLU A 64 3.27 -26.99 19.01
CA GLU A 64 3.51 -27.40 17.63
C GLU A 64 4.84 -26.92 17.05
N TYR A 65 5.26 -25.70 17.39
CA TYR A 65 6.44 -25.08 16.79
C TYR A 65 7.69 -25.26 17.63
N LEU A 66 7.60 -25.09 18.96
CA LEU A 66 8.73 -25.26 19.86
C LEU A 66 9.37 -26.66 19.78
N PRO A 67 8.61 -27.78 19.72
CA PRO A 67 9.20 -29.12 19.59
C PRO A 67 9.96 -29.34 18.27
N ARG A 68 9.66 -28.54 17.25
CA ARG A 68 10.26 -28.61 15.91
C ARG A 68 11.15 -27.40 15.60
N TRP A 69 11.50 -26.62 16.61
CA TRP A 69 12.24 -25.38 16.43
C TRP A 69 13.58 -25.64 15.74
N PRO A 70 13.92 -24.91 14.67
CA PRO A 70 15.16 -25.15 13.95
C PRO A 70 16.36 -24.68 14.79
N ARG A 71 17.51 -25.36 14.64
CA ARG A 71 18.75 -24.93 15.30
C ARG A 71 19.20 -23.53 14.83
N ASN A 72 19.04 -23.25 13.54
CA ASN A 72 19.43 -21.99 12.89
C ASN A 72 18.34 -21.53 11.91
N SER A 73 18.33 -20.25 11.56
CA SER A 73 17.44 -19.69 10.51
C SER A 73 15.95 -19.94 10.76
N TRP A 74 15.49 -19.55 11.94
CA TRP A 74 14.07 -19.63 12.34
C TRP A 74 13.13 -18.92 11.36
N ASP A 75 13.60 -17.82 10.77
CA ASP A 75 12.91 -17.04 9.75
C ASP A 75 12.67 -17.87 8.48
N LYS A 76 13.70 -18.57 7.97
CA LYS A 76 13.59 -19.44 6.79
C LYS A 76 12.70 -20.64 7.05
N PHE A 77 12.73 -21.18 8.27
CA PHE A 77 11.83 -22.24 8.67
C PHE A 77 10.38 -21.79 8.54
N PHE A 78 10.01 -20.65 9.11
CA PHE A 78 8.64 -20.17 8.99
C PHE A 78 8.31 -19.64 7.59
N ARG A 79 9.23 -19.03 6.84
CA ARG A 79 8.93 -18.59 5.47
C ARG A 79 8.49 -19.74 4.56
N ARG A 80 9.01 -20.96 4.79
CA ARG A 80 8.54 -22.17 4.07
C ARG A 80 7.15 -22.58 4.56
N SER A 81 6.23 -22.83 3.63
CA SER A 81 4.87 -23.29 3.93
C SER A 81 4.84 -24.50 4.90
N LYS A 82 5.69 -25.51 4.67
CA LYS A 82 5.83 -26.68 5.55
C LYS A 82 6.24 -26.36 7.00
N GLY A 83 7.01 -25.30 7.21
CA GLY A 83 7.43 -24.88 8.56
C GLY A 83 6.29 -24.26 9.35
N ARG A 84 5.41 -23.50 8.68
CA ARG A 84 4.17 -22.96 9.27
C ARG A 84 2.98 -23.91 9.22
N GLN A 85 3.10 -25.04 8.55
CA GLN A 85 2.02 -25.99 8.27
C GLN A 85 0.92 -25.37 7.39
N ASP A 86 1.32 -24.69 6.32
CA ASP A 86 0.44 -24.04 5.33
C ASP A 86 -0.53 -22.99 5.93
N ARG A 87 -0.28 -22.57 7.18
CA ARG A 87 -1.06 -21.54 7.87
C ARG A 87 -0.68 -20.14 7.44
N GLN A 88 -1.65 -19.26 7.43
CA GLN A 88 -1.58 -17.91 6.88
C GLN A 88 -1.27 -16.88 7.96
N CYS A 89 -0.94 -15.66 7.55
CA CYS A 89 -0.87 -14.52 8.45
C CYS A 89 -1.83 -13.42 8.02
N ILE A 90 -2.18 -12.54 8.96
CA ILE A 90 -2.82 -11.26 8.66
C ILE A 90 -1.75 -10.16 8.67
N MET A 91 -1.77 -9.31 7.66
CA MET A 91 -0.89 -8.14 7.52
C MET A 91 -1.73 -6.91 7.17
N PRO A 92 -1.35 -5.70 7.60
CA PRO A 92 -2.07 -4.51 7.20
C PRO A 92 -1.61 -4.06 5.82
N GLU A 93 -2.46 -3.35 5.08
CA GLU A 93 -2.01 -2.65 3.87
C GLU A 93 -1.00 -1.55 4.24
N MET A 94 -1.30 -0.78 5.28
CA MET A 94 -0.41 0.21 5.86
C MET A 94 0.35 -0.35 7.08
N PRO A 95 1.69 -0.39 7.10
CA PRO A 95 2.44 -0.97 8.21
C PRO A 95 2.28 -0.15 9.50
N ARG A 96 2.29 -0.82 10.66
CA ARG A 96 2.23 -0.20 11.99
C ARG A 96 3.61 -0.12 12.66
N ILE A 97 4.64 -0.57 11.97
CA ILE A 97 6.04 -0.41 12.34
C ILE A 97 6.82 0.14 11.14
N GLN A 98 7.80 1.00 11.41
CA GLN A 98 8.77 1.45 10.41
C GLN A 98 10.16 1.01 10.88
N HIS A 99 10.96 0.50 9.95
CA HIS A 99 12.36 0.20 10.21
C HIS A 99 13.16 1.51 10.16
N ILE A 100 13.88 1.82 11.23
CA ILE A 100 14.70 3.05 11.35
C ILE A 100 16.20 2.78 11.42
N GLY A 101 16.61 1.50 11.39
CA GLY A 101 18.01 1.11 11.58
C GLY A 101 18.78 0.95 10.26
N ASP A 102 19.98 1.51 10.24
CA ASP A 102 20.98 1.38 9.16
C ASP A 102 21.95 0.20 9.37
N ILE A 103 21.83 -0.48 10.52
CA ILE A 103 22.73 -1.54 10.96
C ILE A 103 21.94 -2.84 11.02
N SER A 104 22.37 -3.83 10.24
CA SER A 104 21.87 -5.19 10.26
C SER A 104 23.02 -6.18 10.46
N ASP A 105 22.80 -7.24 11.24
CA ASP A 105 23.74 -8.35 11.36
C ASP A 105 24.02 -9.03 10.00
N ASP A 106 23.08 -8.89 9.05
CA ASP A 106 23.27 -9.25 7.66
C ASP A 106 23.93 -8.09 6.87
N ARG A 107 25.24 -8.22 6.59
CA ARG A 107 26.00 -7.24 5.78
C ARG A 107 25.47 -7.08 4.35
N SER A 108 24.68 -8.03 3.84
CA SER A 108 24.04 -7.96 2.52
C SER A 108 22.68 -7.25 2.53
N ALA A 109 22.06 -7.11 3.70
CA ALA A 109 20.81 -6.37 3.88
C ALA A 109 21.04 -4.85 3.86
N ALA A 110 22.16 -4.35 4.41
CA ALA A 110 22.48 -2.92 4.45
C ALA A 110 22.41 -2.21 3.08
N LYS A 111 22.75 -2.89 1.97
CA LYS A 111 22.65 -2.33 0.60
C LYS A 111 21.27 -2.45 -0.07
N ARG A 112 20.40 -3.36 0.39
CA ARG A 112 19.01 -3.50 -0.11
C ARG A 112 18.04 -2.52 0.57
N PHE A 113 18.44 -1.94 1.69
CA PHE A 113 17.57 -1.29 2.66
C PHE A 113 17.30 0.21 2.44
N THR A 114 17.99 0.90 1.53
CA THR A 114 18.07 2.39 1.59
C THR A 114 17.04 3.13 0.74
N SER A 115 16.70 2.69 -0.47
CA SER A 115 15.73 3.42 -1.32
C SER A 115 14.26 3.11 -1.00
N HIS A 116 13.93 1.85 -0.73
CA HIS A 116 12.55 1.43 -0.48
C HIS A 116 12.06 1.84 0.91
N THR A 117 12.94 2.00 1.90
CA THR A 117 12.54 2.38 3.26
C THR A 117 12.04 3.82 3.34
N ALA A 118 12.67 4.75 2.61
CA ALA A 118 12.20 6.14 2.48
C ALA A 118 10.89 6.24 1.67
N ALA A 119 10.69 5.32 0.72
CA ALA A 119 9.50 5.23 -0.12
C ALA A 119 8.31 4.48 0.52
N ARG A 120 8.52 3.82 1.67
CA ARG A 120 7.45 3.14 2.42
C ARG A 120 6.54 4.15 3.08
N TYR A 121 5.25 3.95 2.89
CA TYR A 121 4.25 4.76 3.53
C TYR A 121 4.14 4.39 5.01
N PHE A 122 4.42 5.34 5.89
CA PHE A 122 4.22 5.21 7.33
C PHE A 122 3.65 6.50 7.89
N ASN A 123 2.46 6.43 8.48
CA ASN A 123 1.82 7.61 9.06
C ASN A 123 2.19 7.73 10.55
N GLY A 124 3.24 8.49 10.86
CA GLY A 124 3.71 8.70 12.23
C GLY A 124 3.11 9.90 12.97
N SER A 125 2.38 10.80 12.28
CA SER A 125 1.95 12.10 12.83
C SER A 125 0.49 12.12 13.32
N GLY A 126 0.26 12.65 14.52
CA GLY A 126 -1.10 12.89 15.06
C GLY A 126 -1.68 11.74 15.90
N ALA A 127 -0.98 11.33 16.96
CA ALA A 127 -1.31 10.15 17.76
C ALA A 127 -2.77 10.07 18.25
N ALA A 128 -3.37 11.19 18.66
CA ALA A 128 -4.74 11.21 19.17
C ALA A 128 -5.81 10.97 18.08
N GLU A 129 -5.64 11.57 16.91
CA GLU A 129 -6.57 11.42 15.79
C GLU A 129 -6.43 10.04 15.13
N GLN A 130 -5.20 9.52 15.03
CA GLN A 130 -4.94 8.19 14.50
C GLN A 130 -5.51 7.07 15.37
N VAL A 131 -5.42 7.19 16.71
CA VAL A 131 -6.02 6.21 17.63
C VAL A 131 -7.54 6.21 17.50
N ALA A 132 -8.17 7.38 17.39
CA ALA A 132 -9.62 7.49 17.20
C ALA A 132 -10.12 6.91 15.86
N GLN A 133 -9.26 6.85 14.84
CA GLN A 133 -9.55 6.31 13.51
C GLN A 133 -9.14 4.83 13.33
N SER A 134 -8.52 4.20 14.33
CA SER A 134 -7.89 2.87 14.22
C SER A 134 -8.83 1.65 14.13
N HIS A 135 -10.13 1.85 13.89
CA HIS A 135 -11.11 0.76 13.87
C HIS A 135 -11.01 -0.07 12.58
N LEU A 136 -10.68 -1.36 12.71
CA LEU A 136 -10.46 -2.27 11.58
C LEU A 136 -11.75 -2.89 11.00
N GLY A 137 -12.92 -2.54 11.56
CA GLY A 137 -14.21 -3.13 11.17
C GLY A 137 -14.45 -4.50 11.80
N ASN A 138 -15.40 -5.27 11.26
CA ASN A 138 -15.68 -6.63 11.73
C ASN A 138 -14.66 -7.63 11.19
N VAL A 139 -13.44 -7.61 11.73
CA VAL A 139 -12.32 -8.46 11.27
C VAL A 139 -12.59 -9.95 11.46
N SER A 140 -13.42 -10.32 12.44
CA SER A 140 -13.79 -11.73 12.67
C SER A 140 -14.63 -12.31 11.55
N GLU A 141 -15.33 -11.47 10.80
CA GLU A 141 -16.11 -11.85 9.62
C GLU A 141 -15.30 -11.66 8.34
N SER A 142 -14.75 -10.46 8.12
CA SER A 142 -14.08 -10.12 6.86
C SER A 142 -12.77 -10.88 6.62
N MET A 143 -12.05 -11.24 7.69
CA MET A 143 -10.76 -11.95 7.60
C MET A 143 -10.87 -13.44 7.93
N ALA A 144 -12.08 -13.94 8.21
CA ALA A 144 -12.34 -15.37 8.29
C ALA A 144 -11.98 -16.03 6.96
N HIS A 145 -11.36 -17.22 7.00
CA HIS A 145 -10.81 -17.86 5.81
C HIS A 145 -11.81 -17.98 4.65
N ALA A 146 -13.04 -18.43 4.91
CA ALA A 146 -14.06 -18.61 3.88
C ALA A 146 -14.52 -17.28 3.27
N ALA A 147 -14.79 -16.27 4.10
CA ALA A 147 -15.24 -14.95 3.67
C ALA A 147 -14.15 -14.23 2.84
N TYR A 148 -12.92 -14.19 3.35
CA TYR A 148 -11.80 -13.58 2.64
C TYR A 148 -11.53 -14.28 1.30
N ARG A 149 -11.57 -15.62 1.27
CA ARG A 149 -11.40 -16.40 0.04
C ARG A 149 -12.50 -16.07 -0.98
N GLN A 150 -13.74 -15.99 -0.54
CA GLN A 150 -14.88 -15.66 -1.40
C GLN A 150 -14.77 -14.24 -1.96
N GLN A 151 -14.34 -13.27 -1.16
CA GLN A 151 -14.12 -11.90 -1.64
C GLN A 151 -13.02 -11.87 -2.71
N MET A 152 -11.85 -12.46 -2.42
CA MET A 152 -10.74 -12.56 -3.39
C MET A 152 -11.18 -13.26 -4.68
N TRP A 153 -12.03 -14.27 -4.56
CA TRP A 153 -12.60 -14.97 -5.70
C TRP A 153 -13.43 -14.05 -6.59
N LEU A 154 -14.39 -13.33 -6.02
CA LEU A 154 -15.29 -12.44 -6.75
C LEU A 154 -14.52 -11.30 -7.43
N GLU A 155 -13.59 -10.67 -6.73
CA GLU A 155 -12.74 -9.62 -7.29
C GLU A 155 -11.91 -10.14 -8.46
N LEU A 156 -11.25 -11.30 -8.31
CA LEU A 156 -10.43 -11.90 -9.36
C LEU A 156 -11.26 -12.30 -10.59
N LYS A 157 -12.45 -12.87 -10.39
CA LYS A 157 -13.35 -13.27 -11.49
C LYS A 157 -13.82 -12.08 -12.30
N SER A 158 -14.04 -10.95 -11.62
CA SER A 158 -14.45 -9.72 -12.28
C SER A 158 -13.30 -9.08 -13.09
N ALA A 159 -12.04 -9.27 -12.66
CA ALA A 159 -10.89 -8.55 -13.17
C ALA A 159 -10.59 -8.80 -14.67
N LYS A 160 -10.35 -7.71 -15.41
CA LYS A 160 -10.03 -7.73 -16.83
C LYS A 160 -8.62 -8.29 -17.06
N LEU A 161 -8.51 -9.26 -17.95
CA LEU A 161 -7.23 -9.86 -18.33
C LEU A 161 -6.38 -8.86 -19.13
N VAL A 162 -5.12 -8.69 -18.70
CA VAL A 162 -4.05 -7.99 -19.43
C VAL A 162 -3.07 -9.06 -19.92
N LYS A 163 -2.84 -9.11 -21.24
CA LYS A 163 -2.08 -10.20 -21.87
C LYS A 163 -0.58 -9.97 -21.86
N SER A 164 -0.14 -8.72 -21.68
CA SER A 164 1.27 -8.35 -21.66
C SER A 164 1.51 -7.17 -20.70
N PRO A 165 2.66 -7.12 -20.00
CA PRO A 165 3.04 -5.95 -19.20
C PRO A 165 3.10 -4.66 -20.02
N ALA A 166 3.34 -4.74 -21.34
CA ALA A 166 3.35 -3.58 -22.23
C ALA A 166 1.94 -2.99 -22.49
N GLU A 167 0.89 -3.80 -22.32
CA GLU A 167 -0.51 -3.36 -22.43
C GLU A 167 -1.07 -2.88 -21.09
N LEU A 168 -0.31 -3.03 -19.99
CA LEU A 168 -0.75 -2.61 -18.67
C LEU A 168 -0.76 -1.08 -18.63
N PRO A 169 -1.94 -0.45 -18.44
CA PRO A 169 -1.99 0.99 -18.40
C PRO A 169 -1.34 1.51 -17.12
N SER A 170 -0.68 2.66 -17.22
CA SER A 170 -0.08 3.31 -16.07
C SER A 170 -1.17 4.01 -15.24
N PRO A 171 -1.14 3.90 -13.90
CA PRO A 171 -2.05 4.62 -13.01
C PRO A 171 -2.05 6.14 -13.22
N LEU A 172 -0.97 6.70 -13.79
CA LEU A 172 -0.81 8.11 -14.10
C LEU A 172 -1.28 8.51 -15.52
N ASP A 173 -1.51 7.54 -16.39
CA ASP A 173 -1.81 7.77 -17.83
C ASP A 173 -3.29 7.65 -18.12
N ASP A 174 -4.01 6.90 -17.28
CA ASP A 174 -5.41 6.62 -17.50
C ASP A 174 -6.35 7.72 -17.00
N ASP A 175 -7.42 7.95 -17.76
CA ASP A 175 -8.67 8.57 -17.29
C ASP A 175 -9.30 7.82 -16.08
N VAL A 176 -8.73 6.69 -15.64
CA VAL A 176 -9.03 6.02 -14.37
C VAL A 176 -8.74 6.93 -13.16
N GLY A 177 -7.76 7.83 -13.26
CA GLY A 177 -7.53 8.89 -12.26
C GLY A 177 -8.61 9.99 -12.29
N LYS A 178 -9.23 10.25 -13.45
CA LYS A 178 -10.35 11.19 -13.59
C LYS A 178 -11.70 10.57 -13.24
N ALA A 179 -11.89 9.28 -13.45
CA ALA A 179 -13.09 8.54 -13.03
C ALA A 179 -13.23 8.47 -11.50
N ALA A 180 -12.12 8.56 -10.74
CA ALA A 180 -12.16 8.72 -9.29
C ALA A 180 -12.70 10.11 -8.83
N ALA A 181 -12.84 11.07 -9.75
CA ALA A 181 -13.42 12.39 -9.49
C ALA A 181 -14.92 12.46 -9.84
N ASP A 182 -15.49 11.45 -10.50
CA ASP A 182 -16.92 11.39 -10.85
C ASP A 182 -17.61 10.15 -10.24
N PRO A 183 -18.28 10.29 -9.08
CA PRO A 183 -18.96 9.18 -8.40
C PRO A 183 -20.21 8.67 -9.14
N SER A 184 -20.58 9.25 -10.28
CA SER A 184 -21.79 8.88 -11.04
C SER A 184 -21.59 7.66 -11.97
N ASN A 185 -20.34 7.22 -12.22
CA ASN A 185 -20.06 6.09 -13.12
C ASN A 185 -19.60 4.84 -12.35
N SER A 186 -20.48 4.31 -11.50
CA SER A 186 -20.20 3.19 -10.59
C SER A 186 -20.12 1.80 -11.24
N ASN A 187 -20.15 1.70 -12.57
CA ASN A 187 -20.25 0.43 -13.30
C ASN A 187 -18.95 -0.01 -14.00
N ASN A 188 -17.88 0.76 -13.95
CA ASN A 188 -16.60 0.34 -14.53
C ASN A 188 -15.78 -0.46 -13.53
N ASN A 189 -15.69 -1.77 -13.76
CA ASN A 189 -14.76 -2.62 -13.04
C ASN A 189 -13.32 -2.26 -13.42
N ASN A 190 -12.61 -1.60 -12.51
CA ASN A 190 -11.23 -1.18 -12.68
C ASN A 190 -10.21 -2.24 -12.24
N HIS A 191 -10.66 -3.44 -11.88
CA HIS A 191 -9.77 -4.54 -11.54
C HIS A 191 -9.11 -5.12 -12.79
N LEU A 192 -7.79 -5.29 -12.74
CA LEU A 192 -6.97 -5.87 -13.80
C LEU A 192 -6.31 -7.14 -13.29
N ARG A 193 -6.03 -8.11 -14.17
CA ARG A 193 -5.25 -9.31 -13.83
C ARG A 193 -4.21 -9.61 -14.90
N ILE A 194 -3.00 -9.95 -14.46
CA ILE A 194 -1.94 -10.51 -15.30
C ILE A 194 -1.62 -11.90 -14.78
N HIS A 195 -1.65 -12.88 -15.69
CA HIS A 195 -1.27 -14.26 -15.38
C HIS A 195 0.18 -14.47 -15.81
N TYR A 196 1.06 -14.80 -14.87
CA TYR A 196 2.49 -14.97 -15.14
C TYR A 196 2.93 -16.43 -14.94
N GLN A 197 3.96 -16.83 -15.67
CA GLN A 197 4.50 -18.18 -15.60
C GLN A 197 5.25 -18.37 -14.27
N SER A 198 4.71 -19.22 -13.39
CA SER A 198 5.34 -19.61 -12.14
C SER A 198 4.66 -20.84 -11.55
N GLU A 199 5.45 -21.90 -11.39
CA GLU A 199 4.98 -23.18 -10.83
C GLU A 199 5.09 -23.18 -9.30
N ALA A 200 6.06 -22.48 -8.74
CA ALA A 200 6.29 -22.41 -7.30
C ALA A 200 6.68 -20.98 -6.89
N PRO A 201 5.72 -20.02 -6.89
CA PRO A 201 6.02 -18.59 -6.75
C PRO A 201 6.80 -18.23 -5.49
N GLU A 202 6.67 -19.01 -4.41
CA GLU A 202 7.43 -18.80 -3.17
C GLU A 202 8.91 -19.21 -3.24
N SER A 203 9.34 -19.93 -4.29
CA SER A 203 10.69 -20.53 -4.34
C SER A 203 11.36 -20.55 -5.71
N ASP A 204 10.63 -20.34 -6.80
CA ASP A 204 11.16 -20.44 -8.17
C ASP A 204 11.87 -19.17 -8.67
N GLY A 205 11.88 -18.09 -7.87
CA GLY A 205 12.57 -16.83 -8.19
C GLY A 205 11.87 -15.98 -9.25
N SER A 206 10.68 -16.39 -9.73
CA SER A 206 9.88 -15.65 -10.72
C SER A 206 9.61 -14.20 -10.31
N TRP A 207 9.41 -13.98 -9.00
CA TRP A 207 9.08 -12.70 -8.43
C TRP A 207 10.09 -11.59 -8.72
N SER A 208 11.39 -11.90 -8.80
CA SER A 208 12.42 -10.86 -8.93
C SER A 208 12.23 -9.96 -10.16
N SER A 209 11.85 -10.56 -11.31
CA SER A 209 11.62 -9.79 -12.55
C SER A 209 10.33 -8.95 -12.45
N ILE A 210 9.30 -9.50 -11.80
CA ILE A 210 8.01 -8.85 -11.59
C ILE A 210 8.15 -7.68 -10.62
N ALA A 211 8.79 -7.92 -9.47
CA ALA A 211 9.07 -6.91 -8.45
C ALA A 211 9.85 -5.73 -9.05
N LYS A 212 10.89 -6.01 -9.84
CA LYS A 212 11.67 -4.97 -10.53
C LYS A 212 10.82 -4.14 -11.51
N PHE A 213 9.89 -4.76 -12.24
CA PHE A 213 8.98 -4.06 -13.15
C PHE A 213 8.05 -3.09 -12.40
N PHE A 214 7.49 -3.53 -11.28
CA PHE A 214 6.60 -2.75 -10.42
C PHE A 214 7.31 -1.87 -9.38
N GLN A 215 8.64 -1.82 -9.40
CA GLN A 215 9.45 -1.08 -8.42
C GLN A 215 9.19 -1.52 -6.96
N LEU A 216 8.84 -2.79 -6.78
CA LEU A 216 8.67 -3.44 -5.48
C LEU A 216 10.02 -3.95 -4.95
N PRO A 217 10.14 -4.20 -3.63
CA PRO A 217 11.30 -4.86 -3.06
C PRO A 217 11.58 -6.20 -3.75
N GLN A 218 12.84 -6.39 -4.16
CA GLN A 218 13.29 -7.62 -4.82
C GLN A 218 13.62 -8.68 -3.76
N SER A 219 12.58 -9.34 -3.26
CA SER A 219 12.65 -10.52 -2.40
C SER A 219 12.66 -11.82 -3.23
N LEU A 220 12.99 -12.95 -2.57
CA LEU A 220 13.03 -14.27 -3.23
C LEU A 220 11.63 -14.82 -3.56
N SER A 221 10.60 -14.31 -2.90
CA SER A 221 9.21 -14.75 -2.98
C SER A 221 8.28 -13.55 -2.99
N PRO A 222 7.13 -13.58 -3.67
CA PRO A 222 6.17 -12.49 -3.61
C PRO A 222 5.68 -12.27 -2.18
N ASP A 223 6.01 -11.11 -1.63
CA ASP A 223 5.43 -10.67 -0.38
C ASP A 223 3.92 -10.42 -0.58
N LEU A 224 3.13 -10.79 0.42
CA LEU A 224 1.66 -10.71 0.40
C LEU A 224 0.94 -11.61 -0.61
N ILE A 225 1.54 -12.73 -1.02
CA ILE A 225 0.85 -13.73 -1.84
C ILE A 225 -0.25 -14.46 -1.05
N TYR A 226 -1.37 -14.76 -1.70
CA TYR A 226 -2.45 -15.59 -1.17
C TYR A 226 -2.91 -16.57 -2.25
N ALA A 227 -2.72 -17.87 -2.00
CA ALA A 227 -3.09 -18.98 -2.87
C ALA A 227 -2.63 -18.77 -4.33
N GLY A 228 -1.39 -18.31 -4.49
CA GLY A 228 -0.75 -18.02 -5.78
C GLY A 228 -1.13 -16.69 -6.43
N VAL A 229 -1.80 -15.79 -5.69
CA VAL A 229 -2.22 -14.47 -6.18
C VAL A 229 -1.68 -13.37 -5.29
N SER A 230 -0.95 -12.42 -5.87
CA SER A 230 -0.61 -11.15 -5.23
C SER A 230 -1.56 -10.06 -5.73
N ARG A 231 -1.89 -9.09 -4.88
CA ARG A 231 -2.74 -7.95 -5.26
C ARG A 231 -2.07 -6.63 -4.90
N LEU A 232 -2.20 -5.65 -5.78
CA LEU A 232 -1.67 -4.30 -5.61
C LEU A 232 -2.78 -3.28 -5.93
N PRO A 233 -2.92 -2.19 -5.16
CA PRO A 233 -3.72 -1.05 -5.62
C PRO A 233 -3.22 -0.54 -6.97
N TRP A 234 -4.14 -0.27 -7.90
CA TRP A 234 -3.80 0.14 -9.26
C TRP A 234 -4.84 1.12 -9.81
N GLY A 235 -4.48 2.40 -9.90
CA GLY A 235 -5.44 3.45 -10.25
C GLY A 235 -6.62 3.45 -9.27
N ALA A 236 -7.84 3.34 -9.79
CA ALA A 236 -9.08 3.24 -9.00
C ALA A 236 -9.50 1.79 -8.68
N GLY A 237 -8.69 0.80 -9.05
CA GLY A 237 -8.98 -0.62 -8.86
C GLY A 237 -7.82 -1.38 -8.21
N MET A 238 -7.75 -2.68 -8.54
CA MET A 238 -6.71 -3.59 -8.05
C MET A 238 -6.08 -4.30 -9.23
N LEU A 239 -4.76 -4.44 -9.22
CA LEU A 239 -4.03 -5.32 -10.12
C LEU A 239 -3.75 -6.65 -9.39
N PHE A 240 -4.26 -7.74 -9.97
CA PHE A 240 -3.99 -9.09 -9.54
C PHE A 240 -2.86 -9.70 -10.38
N LEU A 241 -1.79 -10.13 -9.71
CA LEU A 241 -0.69 -10.88 -10.29
C LEU A 241 -0.91 -12.35 -9.94
N VAL A 242 -1.24 -13.16 -10.95
CA VAL A 242 -1.71 -14.53 -10.78
C VAL A 242 -0.66 -15.50 -11.30
N ALA A 243 -0.07 -16.31 -10.43
CA ALA A 243 0.84 -17.38 -10.84
C ALA A 243 0.08 -18.46 -11.62
N SER A 244 0.73 -19.09 -12.61
CA SER A 244 0.16 -20.24 -13.34
C SER A 244 -0.25 -21.38 -12.40
N SER A 245 0.45 -21.57 -11.28
CA SER A 245 0.11 -22.57 -10.27
C SER A 245 -0.96 -22.16 -9.25
N SER A 246 -1.57 -20.98 -9.36
CA SER A 246 -2.56 -20.46 -8.38
C SER A 246 -3.73 -21.42 -8.15
N THR A 247 -3.90 -21.86 -6.90
CA THR A 247 -5.08 -22.62 -6.48
C THR A 247 -6.32 -21.75 -6.42
N LEU A 248 -6.18 -20.47 -6.01
CA LEU A 248 -7.31 -19.54 -5.98
C LEU A 248 -7.89 -19.35 -7.38
N ALA A 249 -7.08 -19.15 -8.42
CA ALA A 249 -7.57 -18.94 -9.78
C ALA A 249 -8.25 -20.19 -10.37
N ARG A 250 -7.77 -21.40 -10.02
CA ARG A 250 -8.41 -22.67 -10.41
C ARG A 250 -9.76 -22.85 -9.74
N ASP A 251 -9.81 -22.71 -8.41
CA ASP A 251 -11.06 -22.82 -7.64
C ASP A 251 -12.06 -21.75 -8.05
N ALA A 252 -11.53 -20.60 -8.46
CA ALA A 252 -12.30 -19.49 -8.96
C ALA A 252 -12.99 -19.74 -10.31
N GLN A 253 -12.58 -20.78 -11.04
CA GLN A 253 -12.96 -21.03 -12.42
C GLN A 253 -12.74 -19.80 -13.31
N VAL A 254 -11.69 -19.02 -13.01
CA VAL A 254 -11.28 -17.90 -13.83
C VAL A 254 -10.67 -18.46 -15.12
N SER A 255 -11.02 -17.90 -16.27
CA SER A 255 -10.39 -18.28 -17.55
C SER A 255 -8.88 -18.01 -17.48
N LEU A 256 -8.10 -19.08 -17.43
CA LEU A 256 -6.64 -19.05 -17.48
C LEU A 256 -6.19 -18.97 -18.95
N PRO A 257 -5.26 -18.08 -19.29
CA PRO A 257 -4.71 -18.07 -20.64
C PRO A 257 -3.93 -19.36 -20.92
N LEU A 258 -3.97 -19.85 -22.16
CA LEU A 258 -3.19 -21.00 -22.61
C LEU A 258 -1.69 -20.76 -22.44
N GLU A 259 -1.25 -19.53 -22.70
CA GLU A 259 0.12 -19.09 -22.52
C GLU A 259 0.17 -18.00 -21.44
N PRO A 260 0.64 -18.31 -20.22
CA PRO A 260 0.89 -17.29 -19.21
C PRO A 260 2.06 -16.38 -19.62
N VAL A 261 2.06 -15.15 -19.13
CA VAL A 261 3.09 -14.16 -19.45
C VAL A 261 4.47 -14.67 -19.01
N PRO A 262 5.44 -14.78 -19.93
CA PRO A 262 6.80 -15.20 -19.58
C PRO A 262 7.51 -14.09 -18.79
N LEU A 263 8.42 -14.47 -17.91
CA LEU A 263 9.14 -13.51 -17.04
C LEU A 263 9.96 -12.49 -17.84
N GLU A 264 10.40 -12.84 -19.05
CA GLU A 264 11.14 -11.94 -19.93
C GLU A 264 10.30 -10.71 -20.34
N ALA A 265 8.99 -10.86 -20.47
CA ALA A 265 8.11 -9.74 -20.83
C ALA A 265 8.13 -8.62 -19.77
N PHE A 266 8.34 -8.96 -18.50
CA PHE A 266 8.51 -7.97 -17.42
C PHE A 266 9.89 -7.30 -17.42
N ARG A 267 10.89 -7.90 -18.06
CA ARG A 267 12.25 -7.33 -18.14
C ARG A 267 12.37 -6.29 -19.25
N VAL A 268 11.77 -6.58 -20.40
CA VAL A 268 11.82 -5.72 -21.60
C VAL A 268 10.68 -4.69 -21.63
N GLY A 269 9.61 -4.91 -20.88
CA GLY A 269 8.46 -4.02 -20.83
C GLY A 269 8.82 -2.62 -20.31
N ARG A 270 8.19 -1.59 -20.89
CA ARG A 270 8.27 -0.24 -20.36
C ARG A 270 7.65 -0.20 -18.96
N ARG A 271 8.40 0.32 -17.99
CA ARG A 271 7.89 0.42 -16.61
C ARG A 271 6.73 1.41 -16.54
N PRO A 272 5.67 1.08 -15.80
CA PRO A 272 4.57 1.99 -15.56
C PRO A 272 5.04 3.14 -14.68
N LEU A 273 4.55 4.35 -14.97
CA LEU A 273 4.66 5.45 -14.02
C LEU A 273 3.70 5.18 -12.87
N LEU A 274 4.20 5.19 -11.64
CA LEU A 274 3.44 4.84 -10.45
C LEU A 274 3.03 6.10 -9.70
N ALA A 275 1.79 6.12 -9.21
CA ALA A 275 1.33 7.11 -8.25
C ALA A 275 0.29 6.50 -7.32
N ALA A 276 0.14 7.13 -6.16
CA ALA A 276 -0.91 6.78 -5.22
C ALA A 276 -2.30 6.84 -5.89
N PRO A 277 -3.23 5.92 -5.53
CA PRO A 277 -4.60 5.93 -6.02
C PRO A 277 -5.26 7.30 -5.86
N GLY A 278 -5.78 7.84 -6.96
CA GLY A 278 -6.46 9.15 -6.98
C GLY A 278 -5.54 10.36 -6.75
N ALA A 279 -4.22 10.21 -6.83
CA ALA A 279 -3.29 11.31 -6.70
C ALA A 279 -3.21 12.15 -7.98
N LEU A 280 -3.12 13.46 -7.82
CA LEU A 280 -2.77 14.43 -8.84
C LEU A 280 -1.26 14.59 -8.88
N VAL A 281 -0.64 14.40 -10.05
CA VAL A 281 0.75 14.78 -10.30
C VAL A 281 0.77 16.03 -11.15
N ALA A 282 1.38 17.09 -10.63
CA ALA A 282 1.39 18.39 -11.30
C ALA A 282 2.58 19.24 -10.87
N ALA A 283 3.04 20.10 -11.78
CA ALA A 283 4.01 21.13 -11.48
C ALA A 283 3.38 22.18 -10.55
N SER A 284 4.11 22.57 -9.51
CA SER A 284 3.78 23.73 -8.66
C SER A 284 3.50 24.97 -9.50
N SER A 285 2.61 25.84 -9.01
CA SER A 285 2.11 26.99 -9.77
C SER A 285 3.16 28.10 -9.89
N ARG A 286 4.01 28.25 -8.86
CA ARG A 286 4.99 29.33 -8.76
C ARG A 286 6.40 28.80 -8.50
N SER A 287 7.40 29.59 -8.89
CA SER A 287 8.79 29.34 -8.51
C SER A 287 8.96 29.53 -6.99
N GLY A 288 9.72 28.66 -6.32
CA GLY A 288 9.89 28.71 -4.87
C GLY A 288 8.70 28.21 -4.05
N GLU A 289 7.66 27.66 -4.69
CA GLU A 289 6.52 27.06 -4.00
C GLU A 289 6.81 25.61 -3.61
N SER A 290 6.55 25.27 -2.35
CA SER A 290 6.72 23.89 -1.85
C SER A 290 5.56 23.00 -2.28
N CYS A 291 5.76 21.68 -2.26
CA CYS A 291 4.66 20.75 -2.55
C CYS A 291 3.59 20.74 -1.45
N ALA A 292 3.97 21.01 -0.20
CA ALA A 292 3.02 21.19 0.89
C ALA A 292 2.07 22.36 0.62
N GLU A 293 2.60 23.51 0.21
CA GLU A 293 1.81 24.69 -0.16
C GLU A 293 0.93 24.42 -1.38
N PHE A 294 1.53 23.91 -2.46
CA PHE A 294 0.81 23.63 -3.71
C PHE A 294 -0.36 22.66 -3.48
N CYS A 295 -0.14 21.54 -2.80
CA CYS A 295 -1.20 20.58 -2.54
C CYS A 295 -2.27 21.12 -1.58
N GLY A 296 -1.88 21.97 -0.63
CA GLY A 296 -2.82 22.66 0.26
C GLY A 296 -3.84 23.50 -0.50
N THR A 297 -3.44 24.16 -1.60
CA THR A 297 -4.38 24.90 -2.47
C THR A 297 -5.41 24.02 -3.17
N GLN A 298 -5.12 22.72 -3.31
CA GLN A 298 -5.98 21.72 -3.96
C GLN A 298 -6.81 20.92 -2.93
N ALA A 299 -6.94 21.41 -1.69
CA ALA A 299 -7.56 20.68 -0.58
C ALA A 299 -7.03 19.24 -0.44
N SER A 300 -5.75 19.06 -0.72
CA SER A 300 -5.03 17.78 -0.75
C SER A 300 -3.77 17.87 0.10
N GLN A 301 -3.13 16.74 0.35
CA GLN A 301 -1.86 16.67 1.09
C GLN A 301 -0.74 16.16 0.20
N CYS A 302 0.47 16.66 0.48
CA CYS A 302 1.72 16.10 -0.02
C CYS A 302 2.22 15.04 0.96
N LEU A 303 2.82 13.98 0.43
CA LEU A 303 3.54 12.98 1.20
C LEU A 303 4.90 12.76 0.55
N ALA A 304 5.97 12.91 1.32
CA ALA A 304 7.34 12.76 0.83
C ALA A 304 7.59 11.43 0.10
N ALA A 305 6.99 10.35 0.60
CA ALA A 305 7.09 9.02 0.00
C ALA A 305 6.53 8.95 -1.44
N ASP A 306 5.53 9.77 -1.79
CA ASP A 306 5.01 9.84 -3.17
C ASP A 306 6.00 10.55 -4.11
N LEU A 307 6.72 11.55 -3.61
CA LEU A 307 7.69 12.32 -4.41
C LEU A 307 8.87 11.46 -4.89
N VAL A 308 9.21 10.39 -4.15
CA VAL A 308 10.27 9.44 -4.54
C VAL A 308 9.92 8.70 -5.84
N PHE A 309 8.63 8.45 -6.12
CA PHE A 309 8.20 7.69 -7.31
C PHE A 309 8.13 8.53 -8.59
N ILE A 310 8.12 9.85 -8.47
CA ILE A 310 8.17 10.78 -9.60
C ILE A 310 9.57 11.38 -9.82
N ASN A 311 10.56 10.93 -9.04
CA ASN A 311 11.94 11.42 -9.06
C ASN A 311 12.76 10.78 -10.19
N ASP A 312 12.31 10.92 -11.42
CA ASP A 312 13.02 10.42 -12.59
C ASP A 312 12.80 11.31 -13.83
N CYS A 313 13.74 11.25 -14.76
CA CYS A 313 13.70 12.09 -15.97
C CYS A 313 12.52 11.80 -16.89
N THR A 314 11.98 10.58 -16.92
CA THR A 314 10.82 10.24 -17.75
C THR A 314 9.59 10.99 -17.24
N THR A 315 9.40 10.99 -15.92
CA THR A 315 8.29 11.70 -15.26
C THR A 315 8.48 13.21 -15.34
N LEU A 316 9.67 13.72 -15.04
CA LEU A 316 9.97 15.15 -15.13
C LEU A 316 9.69 15.72 -16.53
N LYS A 317 10.19 15.08 -17.60
CA LYS A 317 9.98 15.52 -18.99
C LYS A 317 8.52 15.45 -19.45
N ARG A 318 7.67 14.70 -18.75
CA ARG A 318 6.25 14.60 -19.06
C ARG A 318 5.45 15.80 -18.52
N PHE A 319 5.80 16.26 -17.33
CA PHE A 319 5.07 17.35 -16.65
C PHE A 319 5.77 18.71 -16.74
N HIS A 320 7.05 18.71 -17.10
CA HIS A 320 7.83 19.89 -17.37
C HIS A 320 8.43 19.83 -18.77
N TYR A 321 8.41 20.97 -19.45
CA TYR A 321 9.20 21.17 -20.66
C TYR A 321 10.61 21.59 -20.23
N CYS A 322 11.56 20.66 -20.29
CA CYS A 322 12.97 20.92 -20.04
C CYS A 322 13.84 20.48 -21.21
N GLU A 323 14.92 21.23 -21.43
CA GLU A 323 15.88 21.00 -22.50
C GLU A 323 16.79 19.79 -22.20
N ARG A 324 17.12 19.65 -20.91
CA ARG A 324 17.98 18.59 -20.37
C ARG A 324 17.44 18.12 -19.02
N CYS A 325 17.86 16.92 -18.62
CA CYS A 325 17.50 16.36 -17.32
C CYS A 325 18.75 15.77 -16.66
N GLU A 326 19.02 16.19 -15.42
CA GLU A 326 20.30 15.99 -14.76
C GLU A 326 20.10 15.56 -13.30
N GLY A 327 21.01 14.72 -12.82
CA GLY A 327 21.07 14.33 -11.42
C GLY A 327 21.65 15.47 -10.59
N ASN A 328 20.99 15.81 -9.50
CA ASN A 328 21.46 16.78 -8.52
C ASN A 328 21.18 16.28 -7.09
N TYR A 329 21.61 17.03 -6.08
CA TYR A 329 21.35 16.73 -4.68
C TYR A 329 20.46 17.84 -4.09
N GLY A 330 19.35 17.47 -3.47
CA GLY A 330 18.46 18.46 -2.85
C GLY A 330 17.09 17.91 -2.47
N SER A 331 16.61 18.30 -1.29
CA SER A 331 15.31 17.89 -0.75
C SER A 331 14.11 18.48 -1.51
N ASP A 332 14.33 19.53 -2.31
CA ASP A 332 13.34 20.24 -3.12
C ASP A 332 13.14 19.61 -4.52
N GLN A 333 13.91 18.59 -4.88
CA GLN A 333 13.76 17.85 -6.14
C GLN A 333 12.70 16.75 -5.99
N PRO A 334 12.05 16.27 -7.06
CA PRO A 334 12.24 16.64 -8.47
C PRO A 334 11.66 18.02 -8.82
N ALA A 335 12.37 18.79 -9.65
CA ALA A 335 11.97 20.15 -10.03
C ALA A 335 12.51 20.60 -11.39
N LEU A 336 11.84 21.58 -12.01
CA LEU A 336 12.32 22.33 -13.17
C LEU A 336 12.99 23.62 -12.72
N VAL A 337 14.19 23.93 -13.21
CA VAL A 337 14.84 25.22 -12.98
C VAL A 337 14.28 26.27 -13.94
N VAL A 338 13.62 27.27 -13.39
CA VAL A 338 13.01 28.40 -14.12
C VAL A 338 13.70 29.73 -13.87
N GLY A 339 14.60 29.82 -12.88
CA GLY A 339 15.40 31.01 -12.61
C GLY A 339 16.39 31.30 -13.76
N ARG A 340 16.15 32.39 -14.51
CA ARG A 340 16.93 32.75 -15.72
C ARG A 340 18.42 33.03 -15.46
N GLN A 341 18.77 33.36 -14.22
CA GLN A 341 20.15 33.61 -13.81
C GLN A 341 20.89 32.33 -13.40
N SER A 342 20.18 31.22 -13.24
CA SER A 342 20.78 29.94 -12.91
C SER A 342 21.51 29.35 -14.12
N GLN A 343 22.71 28.82 -13.89
CA GLN A 343 23.44 28.03 -14.89
C GLN A 343 22.66 26.77 -15.30
N ALA A 344 21.72 26.33 -14.46
CA ALA A 344 20.85 25.20 -14.71
C ALA A 344 19.51 25.58 -15.35
N TYR A 345 19.31 26.84 -15.77
CA TYR A 345 18.06 27.28 -16.40
C TYR A 345 17.60 26.33 -17.51
N GLY A 346 16.32 25.96 -17.49
CA GLY A 346 15.71 25.03 -18.45
C GLY A 346 16.00 23.55 -18.18
N ALA A 347 16.80 23.21 -17.16
CA ALA A 347 17.05 21.82 -16.77
C ALA A 347 15.98 21.29 -15.81
N CYS A 348 15.57 20.05 -16.02
CA CYS A 348 14.90 19.25 -15.00
C CYS A 348 15.95 18.61 -14.08
N LEU A 349 15.74 18.69 -12.77
CA LEU A 349 16.62 18.12 -11.76
C LEU A 349 15.89 16.98 -11.04
N TYR A 350 16.50 15.79 -11.04
CA TYR A 350 16.09 14.69 -10.17
C TYR A 350 17.15 14.49 -9.08
N ASN A 351 16.71 14.09 -7.90
CA ASN A 351 17.62 13.83 -6.79
C ASN A 351 18.34 12.49 -7.01
N SER A 352 19.66 12.54 -7.20
CA SER A 352 20.49 11.35 -7.40
C SER A 352 20.89 10.64 -6.09
N ASP A 353 20.70 11.27 -4.94
CA ASP A 353 20.92 10.67 -3.61
C ASP A 353 19.82 11.07 -2.61
N PRO A 354 18.60 10.53 -2.78
CA PRO A 354 17.49 10.78 -1.87
C PRO A 354 17.70 10.16 -0.48
N PHE A 355 18.77 9.40 -0.26
CA PHE A 355 19.11 8.87 1.06
C PHE A 355 19.85 9.92 1.88
N GLN A 356 20.92 10.51 1.32
CA GLN A 356 21.65 11.58 2.00
C GLN A 356 20.85 12.90 2.01
N TYR A 357 20.05 13.15 0.97
CA TYR A 357 19.23 14.35 0.83
C TYR A 357 17.75 13.95 0.67
N PRO A 358 17.04 13.56 1.75
CA PRO A 358 15.65 13.13 1.66
C PRO A 358 14.77 14.16 0.96
N ILE A 359 13.98 13.69 0.00
CA ILE A 359 12.97 14.52 -0.66
C ILE A 359 11.87 14.83 0.37
N THR A 360 11.57 16.11 0.60
CA THR A 360 10.53 16.52 1.56
C THR A 360 9.42 17.30 0.87
N CYS A 361 8.28 17.48 1.52
CA CYS A 361 7.16 18.26 0.96
C CYS A 361 7.37 19.76 1.12
N GLU A 362 8.11 20.17 2.15
CA GLU A 362 8.32 21.54 2.60
C GLU A 362 9.48 22.22 1.89
N ALA A 363 10.49 21.46 1.46
CA ALA A 363 11.63 22.02 0.76
C ALA A 363 11.18 22.72 -0.54
N ALA A 364 11.80 23.86 -0.83
CA ALA A 364 11.57 24.63 -2.04
C ALA A 364 12.83 25.43 -2.37
N HIS A 365 12.99 25.81 -3.63
CA HIS A 365 14.08 26.67 -4.06
C HIS A 365 13.55 27.79 -4.95
N SER A 366 14.01 29.01 -4.74
CA SER A 366 13.48 30.22 -5.40
C SER A 366 13.52 30.16 -6.93
N ASP A 367 14.50 29.45 -7.48
CA ASP A 367 14.69 29.29 -8.93
C ASP A 367 14.03 28.05 -9.52
N THR A 368 13.32 27.24 -8.73
CA THR A 368 12.75 25.98 -9.20
C THR A 368 11.23 25.94 -9.05
N ARG A 369 10.59 25.24 -9.99
CA ARG A 369 9.20 24.78 -9.87
C ARG A 369 9.22 23.29 -9.61
N ARG A 370 8.74 22.89 -8.44
CA ARG A 370 8.66 21.47 -8.05
C ARG A 370 7.64 20.71 -8.89
N LEU A 371 7.91 19.43 -9.13
CA LEU A 371 6.91 18.46 -9.52
C LEU A 371 6.35 17.81 -8.26
N CYS A 372 5.04 17.91 -8.05
CA CYS A 372 4.39 17.50 -6.81
C CYS A 372 3.39 16.37 -7.05
N VAL A 373 3.20 15.55 -6.00
CA VAL A 373 2.12 14.57 -5.91
C VAL A 373 1.17 15.00 -4.80
N CYS A 374 -0.07 15.31 -5.17
CA CYS A 374 -1.12 15.75 -4.26
C CYS A 374 -2.20 14.69 -4.18
N ARG A 375 -2.50 14.20 -2.98
CA ARG A 375 -3.58 13.23 -2.79
C ARG A 375 -4.48 13.60 -1.63
N ARG A 376 -5.70 13.08 -1.65
CA ARG A 376 -6.60 13.22 -0.51
C ARG A 376 -6.00 12.52 0.72
N PRO A 377 -6.25 13.04 1.94
CA PRO A 377 -5.92 12.32 3.15
C PRO A 377 -6.52 10.92 3.12
N LEU A 378 -5.75 9.92 3.55
CA LEU A 378 -6.27 8.57 3.74
C LEU A 378 -7.26 8.58 4.91
N LEU A 379 -8.54 8.79 4.60
CA LEU A 379 -9.64 8.69 5.55
C LEU A 379 -10.12 7.24 5.61
N ASP A 380 -10.36 6.72 6.81
CA ASP A 380 -10.91 5.38 6.97
C ASP A 380 -12.38 5.30 6.52
N LEU A 381 -12.61 4.56 5.42
CA LEU A 381 -13.96 4.21 4.95
C LEU A 381 -14.79 3.54 6.06
N ALA A 382 -14.15 2.74 6.93
CA ALA A 382 -14.79 2.09 8.08
C ALA A 382 -15.22 3.10 9.18
N ALA A 383 -14.40 4.13 9.45
CA ALA A 383 -14.74 5.18 10.40
C ALA A 383 -15.90 6.05 9.90
N THR A 384 -16.02 6.21 8.57
CA THR A 384 -17.11 6.98 7.96
C THR A 384 -18.45 6.26 8.10
N GLN A 385 -18.49 4.92 7.94
CA GLN A 385 -19.69 4.13 8.21
C GLN A 385 -20.05 4.07 9.71
N ALA A 386 -19.06 3.97 10.61
CA ALA A 386 -19.30 3.98 12.06
C ALA A 386 -19.81 5.34 12.57
N LEU A 387 -19.39 6.46 11.96
CA LEU A 387 -19.91 7.79 12.27
C LEU A 387 -21.35 7.99 11.79
N MET A 388 -21.74 7.37 10.66
CA MET A 388 -23.10 7.42 10.12
C MET A 388 -24.11 6.51 10.86
N LEU A 389 -23.62 5.55 11.65
CA LEU A 389 -24.44 4.62 12.43
C LEU A 389 -24.65 5.04 13.90
N LYS A 390 -24.18 6.23 14.31
CA LYS A 390 -24.51 6.74 15.64
C LYS A 390 -26.01 7.04 15.70
N PRO A 391 -26.79 6.38 16.58
CA PRO A 391 -28.18 6.76 16.76
C PRO A 391 -28.24 8.21 17.26
N VAL A 392 -29.04 9.03 16.58
CA VAL A 392 -29.42 10.37 17.05
C VAL A 392 -29.97 10.20 18.47
N PRO A 393 -29.45 10.91 19.49
CA PRO A 393 -29.99 10.81 20.84
C PRO A 393 -31.46 11.19 20.81
N ALA A 394 -32.31 10.28 21.27
CA ALA A 394 -33.75 10.49 21.35
C ALA A 394 -34.01 11.77 22.16
N VAL A 395 -34.67 12.74 21.53
CA VAL A 395 -35.20 13.92 22.20
C VAL A 395 -36.27 13.43 23.19
N ASN A 396 -35.95 13.48 24.49
CA ASN A 396 -36.92 13.24 25.56
C ASN A 396 -37.98 14.34 25.51
N GLN A 397 -39.12 14.09 24.86
CA GLN A 397 -40.36 14.78 25.16
C GLN A 397 -40.95 14.17 26.43
N SER A 398 -40.54 14.66 27.59
CA SER A 398 -41.26 14.41 28.83
C SER A 398 -42.49 15.32 28.88
N ASN A 399 -43.65 14.67 28.73
CA ASN A 399 -44.98 15.22 28.98
C ASN A 399 -45.05 16.00 30.31
N SER A 400 -45.34 17.31 30.24
CA SER A 400 -45.87 18.05 31.37
C SER A 400 -47.38 17.83 31.45
N SER A 401 -47.78 16.81 32.20
CA SER A 401 -49.15 16.69 32.67
C SER A 401 -49.14 16.06 34.07
N ARG A 402 -49.00 16.92 35.08
CA ARG A 402 -49.43 16.62 36.44
C ARG A 402 -50.40 17.71 36.90
N SER A 403 -51.64 17.26 37.00
CA SER A 403 -52.74 17.90 37.72
C SER A 403 -52.35 18.16 39.18
N VAL A 404 -52.60 19.40 39.62
CA VAL A 404 -52.68 19.74 41.04
C VAL A 404 -54.14 20.12 41.29
N ALA A 405 -54.80 19.34 42.14
CA ALA A 405 -56.12 19.66 42.68
C ALA A 405 -56.04 19.87 44.19
N LYS A 406 -56.68 20.95 44.64
CA LYS A 406 -57.22 21.30 45.98
C LYS A 406 -56.31 21.99 47.03
N LYS A 407 -56.58 23.27 47.26
CA LYS A 407 -57.38 23.87 48.38
C LYS A 407 -57.45 25.39 48.11
N GLN A 408 -58.58 26.08 47.93
CA GLN A 408 -59.64 26.44 48.90
C GLN A 408 -59.11 26.87 50.28
N ALA A 409 -58.74 28.14 50.39
CA ALA A 409 -59.37 29.16 51.24
C ALA A 409 -59.29 30.50 50.52
#